data_AF-A0A1G0D4B9-F1
#
_entry.id   AF-A0A1G0D4B9-F1
#
_cell.length_a   1.000
_cell.length_b   1.000
_cell.length_c   1.000
_cell.angle_alpha   90.00
_cell.angle_beta   90.00
_cell.angle_gamma   90.00
#
_symmetry.space_group_name_H-M   'P 1'
#
loop_
_entity.id
_entity.type
_entity.pdbx_description
1 polymer ?
#
loop_
_entity_poly.entity_id
_entity_poly.type
_entity_poly.pdbx_seq_one_letter_code
_entity_poly.pdbx_strand_id
1 'polypeptide(L)' 'MTATTIKKPASVRLPARLNSALLKHAKQLKISKESLARQAIEEFLQAEADLDAVKTRRNEPNIPHAQFWKNLGLEG' A
#
# COMPACT_ATOMS: atom_id res chain seq x y z
N MET A 1 14.44 -28.79 -13.57
CA MET A 1 13.81 -28.72 -12.23
C MET A 1 14.52 -27.63 -11.44
N THR A 2 13.93 -26.44 -11.32
CA THR A 2 14.54 -25.28 -10.63
C THR A 2 14.07 -25.25 -9.18
N ALA A 3 15.03 -25.37 -8.25
CA ALA A 3 14.76 -25.32 -6.81
C ALA A 3 14.36 -23.90 -6.40
N THR A 4 13.07 -23.69 -6.15
CA THR A 4 12.53 -22.43 -5.62
C THR A 4 13.14 -22.20 -4.23
N THR A 5 14.01 -21.20 -4.11
CA THR A 5 14.62 -20.81 -2.84
C THR A 5 13.53 -20.34 -1.88
N ILE A 6 13.18 -21.18 -0.90
CA ILE A 6 12.23 -20.86 0.15
C ILE A 6 12.90 -19.79 1.04
N LYS A 7 12.51 -18.52 0.85
CA LYS A 7 12.95 -17.41 1.72
C LYS A 7 12.61 -17.79 3.17
N LYS A 8 13.64 -17.83 4.01
CA LYS A 8 13.58 -18.08 5.45
C LYS A 8 12.51 -17.17 6.07
N PRO A 9 11.65 -17.65 7.00
CA PRO A 9 10.66 -16.80 7.63
C PRO A 9 11.38 -15.69 8.41
N ALA A 10 11.20 -14.44 8.00
CA ALA A 10 11.74 -13.29 8.70
C ALA A 10 11.03 -13.19 10.06
N SER A 11 11.77 -13.49 11.14
CA SER A 11 11.27 -13.30 12.49
C SER A 11 11.31 -11.81 12.83
N VAL A 12 10.17 -11.15 12.64
CA VAL A 12 10.02 -9.73 12.98
C VAL A 12 9.57 -9.63 14.44
N ARG A 13 10.36 -8.95 15.28
CA ARG A 13 9.93 -8.60 16.64
C ARG A 13 8.93 -7.46 16.56
N LEU A 14 7.66 -7.77 16.80
CA LEU A 14 6.60 -6.78 16.91
C LEU A 14 6.50 -6.26 18.34
N PRO A 15 6.17 -4.97 18.55
CA PRO A 15 5.80 -4.45 19.86
C PRO A 15 4.69 -5.29 20.50
N ALA A 16 4.76 -5.50 21.82
CA ALA A 16 3.82 -6.37 22.53
C ALA A 16 2.36 -5.99 22.28
N ARG A 17 2.03 -4.69 22.28
CA ARG A 17 0.68 -4.17 22.01
C ARG A 17 0.14 -4.59 20.64
N LEU A 18 0.96 -4.48 19.59
CA LEU A 18 0.59 -4.88 18.24
C LEU A 18 0.44 -6.40 18.12
N ASN A 19 1.33 -7.15 18.75
CA ASN A 19 1.23 -8.61 18.79
C ASN A 19 -0.09 -9.08 19.46
N SER A 20 -0.46 -8.46 20.59
CA SER A 20 -1.71 -8.75 21.29
C SER A 20 -2.94 -8.41 20.44
N ALA A 21 -2.92 -7.25 19.76
CA ALA A 21 -4.01 -6.84 18.88
C ALA A 21 -4.17 -7.80 17.71
N LEU A 22 -3.08 -8.15 17.02
CA LEU A 22 -3.10 -9.12 15.92
C LEU A 22 -3.63 -10.49 16.38
N LEU A 23 -3.22 -10.98 17.54
CA LEU A 23 -3.73 -12.25 18.08
C LEU A 23 -5.24 -12.18 18.38
N LYS A 24 -5.71 -11.06 18.95
CA LYS A 24 -7.14 -10.86 19.23
C LYS A 24 -7.97 -10.87 17.94
N HIS A 25 -7.54 -10.11 16.94
CA HIS A 25 -8.24 -10.02 15.65
C HIS A 25 -8.15 -11.33 14.86
N ALA A 26 -7.00 -11.99 14.85
CA ALA A 26 -6.85 -13.30 14.21
C ALA A 26 -7.80 -14.34 14.82
N LYS A 27 -7.96 -14.32 16.15
CA LYS A 27 -8.93 -15.18 16.85
C LYS A 27 -10.38 -14.86 16.48
N GLN A 28 -10.75 -13.58 16.37
CA GLN A 28 -12.10 -13.16 15.96
C GLN A 28 -12.44 -13.63 14.53
N LEU A 29 -11.47 -13.54 13.63
CA LEU A 29 -11.61 -13.92 12.23
C LEU A 29 -11.38 -15.42 11.99
N LYS A 30 -11.03 -16.19 13.02
CA LYS A 30 -10.68 -17.63 12.94
C LYS A 30 -9.59 -17.92 11.90
N ILE A 31 -8.66 -17.00 11.72
CA ILE A 31 -7.51 -17.15 10.82
C ILE A 31 -6.20 -17.18 11.61
N SER A 32 -5.13 -17.64 10.97
CA SER A 32 -3.80 -17.60 11.57
C SER A 32 -3.32 -16.15 11.70
N LYS A 33 -2.55 -15.87 12.76
CA LYS A 33 -1.90 -14.57 12.95
C LYS A 33 -1.02 -14.21 11.74
N GLU A 34 -0.37 -15.19 11.13
CA GLU A 34 0.46 -14.99 9.95
C GLU A 34 -0.37 -14.57 8.74
N SER A 35 -1.53 -15.20 8.50
CA SER A 35 -2.42 -14.84 7.41
C SER A 35 -2.97 -13.42 7.58
N LEU A 36 -3.39 -13.06 8.81
CA LEU A 36 -3.85 -11.71 9.10
C LEU A 36 -2.74 -10.68 8.89
N ALA A 37 -1.51 -11.00 9.32
CA ALA A 37 -0.36 -10.12 9.13
C ALA A 37 -0.02 -9.93 7.64
N ARG A 38 -0.10 -10.98 6.83
CA ARG A 38 0.09 -10.89 5.38
C ARG A 38 -0.97 -10.01 4.71
N GLN A 39 -2.26 -10.23 5.04
CA GLN A 39 -3.36 -9.41 4.54
C GLN A 39 -3.18 -7.93 4.90
N ALA A 40 -2.83 -7.63 6.15
CA ALA A 40 -2.60 -6.25 6.59
C ALA A 40 -1.43 -5.58 5.84
N ILE A 41 -0.36 -6.34 5.52
CA ILE A 41 0.76 -5.84 4.72
C ILE A 41 0.33 -5.62 3.27
N GLU A 42 -0.42 -6.54 2.68
CA GLU A 42 -0.93 -6.42 1.31
C GLU A 42 -1.86 -5.20 1.16
N GLU A 43 -2.79 -5.00 2.09
CA GLU A 43 -3.66 -3.82 2.11
C GLU A 43 -2.85 -2.52 2.24
N PHE A 44 -1.85 -2.50 3.11
CA PHE A 44 -0.97 -1.34 3.26
C PHE A 44 -0.17 -1.05 2.00
N LEU A 45 0.43 -2.08 1.38
CA LEU A 45 1.18 -1.92 0.12
C LEU A 45 0.27 -1.45 -1.02
N GLN A 46 -0.97 -1.94 -1.07
CA GLN A 46 -1.94 -1.48 -2.06
C GLN A 46 -2.33 -0.02 -1.83
N ALA A 47 -2.51 0.41 -0.57
CA ALA A 47 -2.79 1.80 -0.23
C ALA A 47 -1.60 2.73 -0.52
N GLU A 48 -0.37 2.31 -0.24
CA GLU A 48 0.85 3.05 -0.60
C GLU A 48 1.02 3.14 -2.12
N ALA A 49 0.76 2.07 -2.85
CA ALA A 49 0.80 2.07 -4.32
C ALA A 49 -0.25 3.02 -4.92
N ASP A 50 -1.44 3.10 -4.32
CA ASP A 50 -2.47 4.07 -4.71
C ASP A 50 -2.05 5.51 -4.38
N LEU A 51 -1.40 5.74 -3.23
CA LEU A 51 -0.84 7.04 -2.89
C LEU A 51 0.27 7.47 -3.87
N ASP A 52 1.14 6.55 -4.30
CA ASP A 52 2.13 6.85 -5.34
C ASP A 52 1.50 7.03 -6.73
N ALA A 53 0.40 6.33 -7.04
CA ALA A 53 -0.40 6.59 -8.24
C ALA A 53 -1.06 8.00 -8.21
N VAL A 54 -1.52 8.44 -7.03
CA VAL A 54 -2.05 9.80 -6.84
C VAL A 54 -0.94 10.85 -6.91
N LYS A 55 0.25 10.58 -6.36
CA LYS A 55 1.41 11.49 -6.48
C LYS A 55 1.91 11.60 -7.93
N THR A 56 1.88 10.51 -8.69
CA THR A 56 2.25 10.54 -10.11
C THR A 56 1.24 11.29 -10.97
N ARG A 57 -0.06 11.28 -10.63
CA ARG A 57 -1.06 12.20 -11.23
C ARG A 57 -0.84 13.67 -10.85
N ARG A 58 -0.30 13.95 -9.66
CA ARG A 58 0.11 15.31 -9.27
C ARG A 58 1.37 15.82 -9.99
N ASN A 59 2.07 14.94 -10.71
CA ASN A 59 3.19 15.27 -11.59
C ASN A 59 2.76 15.42 -13.06
N GLU A 60 1.52 15.86 -13.31
CA GLU A 60 1.26 16.54 -14.59
C GLU A 60 2.27 17.69 -14.72
N PRO A 61 2.87 17.90 -15.92
CA PRO A 61 3.76 19.02 -16.14
C PRO A 61 3.06 20.27 -15.62
N ASN A 62 3.80 21.13 -14.93
CA ASN A 62 3.33 22.43 -14.45
C ASN A 62 2.99 23.28 -15.68
N ILE A 63 1.86 22.99 -16.32
CA ILE A 63 1.33 23.74 -17.45
C ILE A 63 1.00 25.10 -16.84
N PRO A 64 1.69 26.18 -17.25
CA PRO A 64 1.37 27.52 -16.77
C PRO A 64 -0.14 27.70 -16.90
N HIS A 65 -0.80 28.15 -15.84
CA HIS A 65 -2.26 28.29 -15.77
C HIS A 65 -2.85 28.93 -17.05
N ALA A 66 -2.13 29.89 -17.66
CA ALA A 66 -2.47 30.50 -18.95
C ALA A 66 -2.58 29.50 -20.13
N GLN A 67 -1.71 28.50 -20.21
CA GLN A 67 -1.72 27.47 -21.25
C GLN A 67 -2.84 26.45 -21.04
N PHE A 68 -3.21 26.18 -19.79
CA PHE A 68 -4.34 25.29 -19.46
C PHE A 68 -5.67 25.84 -20.02
N TRP A 69 -5.97 27.11 -19.77
CA TRP A 69 -7.17 27.76 -20.30
C TRP A 69 -7.16 27.89 -21.83
N LYS A 70 -5.98 28.17 -22.41
CA LYS A 70 -5.79 28.18 -23.86
C LYS A 70 -6.12 26.83 -24.51
N ASN A 71 -5.70 25.72 -23.88
CA ASN A 71 -5.97 24.37 -24.39
C ASN A 71 -7.46 23.98 -24.26
N LEU A 72 -8.20 24.60 -23.34
CA LEU A 72 -9.64 24.40 -23.18
C LEU A 72 -10.48 25.29 -24.11
N GLY A 73 -9.86 26.18 -24.90
CA GLY A 73 -10.58 27.09 -25.81
C GLY A 73 -11.44 28.13 -25.09
N LEU A 74 -11.24 28.30 -23.77
CA LEU A 74 -11.92 29.28 -22.93
C LEU A 74 -11.12 30.59 -22.91
N GLU A 75 -10.81 31.11 -24.09
CA GLU A 75 -10.15 32.40 -24.27
C GLU A 75 -11.21 33.50 -24.19
N GLY A 76 -11.60 33.89 -22.98
CA GLY A 76 -12.63 34.91 -22.71
C GLY A 76 -12.77 35.26 -21.23
#